data_AF-W5N937-F1
#
_entry.id   AF-W5N937-F1
#
_cell.length_a   1.000
_cell.length_b   1.000
_cell.length_c   1.000
_cell.angle_alpha   90.00
_cell.angle_beta   90.00
_cell.angle_gamma   90.00
#
_symmetry.space_group_name_H-M   'P 1'
#
loop_
_entity.id
_entity.type
_entity.pdbx_description
1 polymer ?
#
loop_
_entity_poly.entity_id
_entity_poly.type
_entity_poly.pdbx_seq_one_letter_code
_entity_poly.pdbx_strand_id
1 'polypeptide(L)'
;MSSTEQERDTEALPCVLVTSCDPGFKEQELVKQILGAAAVPEPSRQEGAVCWYPWTINNKYYTAQVSLCVVPNTHLVTAEIADSVQAFVVWFDSTTEAGLDSVAPWLAVVEDVAPEVLTLVCERVCDSGFWVSRQQAQEWCLSHGFELVELNPEDLPDEDDDFPESTGVKRIVQALNANMWSNMEMKDERAQCFGLMSSLVASRHSSSCTSQDTQSLQQPGEDTHGSPGHSRTEATANSNTQIDALVDPMTDMDIQELASLTTRDSDVENFERLFTKLKEMKDKASSLPHEQRKLHAEKVAKAFWRAIGGDQDEIDGLSSEEDS
;
A
#
# COMPACT_ATOMS: atom_id res chain seq x y z
N MET A 1 31.89 27.03 -32.13
CA MET A 1 30.72 27.57 -31.43
C MET A 1 29.81 26.38 -31.17
N SER A 2 29.80 25.96 -29.91
CA SER A 2 28.94 24.91 -29.37
C SER A 2 27.48 25.39 -29.45
N SER A 3 26.57 24.49 -29.76
CA SER A 3 25.20 24.38 -29.22
C SER A 3 24.44 23.35 -30.06
N THR A 4 24.78 22.06 -29.90
CA THR A 4 23.82 20.99 -30.11
C THR A 4 22.84 21.07 -28.94
N GLU A 5 21.67 21.63 -29.20
CA GLU A 5 20.53 21.50 -28.29
C GLU A 5 20.21 20.01 -28.20
N GLN A 6 20.35 19.52 -26.99
CA GLN A 6 20.06 18.16 -26.61
C GLN A 6 18.55 18.01 -26.66
N GLU A 7 18.01 17.36 -27.70
CA GLU A 7 16.68 16.78 -27.67
C GLU A 7 16.65 15.86 -26.43
N ARG A 8 16.07 16.38 -25.35
CA ARG A 8 15.68 15.53 -24.23
C ARG A 8 14.49 14.76 -24.75
N ASP A 9 14.66 13.46 -24.99
CA ASP A 9 13.55 12.52 -24.95
C ASP A 9 12.83 12.76 -23.62
N THR A 10 11.77 13.56 -23.64
CA THR A 10 10.84 13.62 -22.52
C THR A 10 10.04 12.34 -22.60
N GLU A 11 10.58 11.30 -21.98
CA GLU A 11 9.89 10.05 -21.73
C GLU A 11 8.50 10.37 -21.13
N ALA A 12 7.45 9.81 -21.71
CA ALA A 12 6.08 10.08 -21.30
C ALA A 12 5.92 9.66 -19.83
N LEU A 13 5.35 10.54 -19.00
CA LEU A 13 5.11 10.23 -17.59
C LEU A 13 4.09 9.09 -17.50
N PRO A 14 4.24 8.16 -16.54
CA PRO A 14 3.21 7.17 -16.29
C PRO A 14 1.89 7.87 -15.92
N CYS A 15 0.78 7.31 -16.35
CA CYS A 15 -0.52 7.93 -16.19
C CYS A 15 -1.59 6.99 -15.63
N VAL A 16 -2.57 7.60 -15.00
CA VAL A 16 -3.87 7.01 -14.68
C VAL A 16 -4.81 7.39 -15.82
N LEU A 17 -5.32 6.41 -16.56
CA LEU A 17 -6.38 6.68 -17.52
C LEU A 17 -7.71 6.82 -16.77
N VAL A 18 -8.36 7.98 -16.91
CA VAL A 18 -9.63 8.31 -16.27
C VAL A 18 -10.69 8.48 -17.35
N THR A 19 -11.83 7.81 -17.20
CA THR A 19 -12.94 7.92 -18.16
C THR A 19 -14.29 7.78 -17.49
N SER A 20 -15.33 8.28 -18.15
CA SER A 20 -16.73 8.08 -17.78
C SER A 20 -17.49 7.37 -18.90
N CYS A 21 -18.29 6.38 -18.53
CA CYS A 21 -19.22 5.73 -19.44
C CYS A 21 -20.59 6.44 -19.51
N ASP A 22 -20.80 7.49 -18.70
CA ASP A 22 -22.00 8.34 -18.73
C ASP A 22 -21.66 9.75 -19.23
N PRO A 23 -22.43 10.28 -20.20
CA PRO A 23 -22.18 11.61 -20.76
C PRO A 23 -22.56 12.77 -19.82
N GLY A 24 -23.31 12.52 -18.75
CA GLY A 24 -23.69 13.51 -17.75
C GLY A 24 -22.64 13.69 -16.65
N PHE A 25 -21.85 12.66 -16.36
CA PHE A 25 -20.74 12.72 -15.41
C PHE A 25 -19.54 13.45 -16.01
N LYS A 26 -18.94 14.34 -15.22
CA LYS A 26 -17.76 15.11 -15.61
C LYS A 26 -16.53 14.49 -14.98
N GLU A 27 -15.67 13.87 -15.78
CA GLU A 27 -14.44 13.23 -15.30
C GLU A 27 -13.52 14.21 -14.57
N GLN A 28 -13.57 15.49 -14.96
CA GLN A 28 -12.75 16.54 -14.34
C GLN A 28 -13.16 16.80 -12.88
N GLU A 29 -14.39 16.46 -12.49
CA GLU A 29 -14.82 16.51 -11.09
C GLU A 29 -14.14 15.42 -10.27
N LEU A 30 -14.01 14.21 -10.81
CA LEU A 30 -13.25 13.14 -10.17
C LEU A 30 -11.76 13.49 -10.09
N VAL A 31 -11.18 14.03 -11.17
CA VAL A 31 -9.79 14.55 -11.17
C VAL A 31 -9.59 15.59 -10.07
N LYS A 32 -10.50 16.56 -9.95
CA LYS A 32 -10.44 17.58 -8.89
C LYS A 32 -10.36 16.94 -7.51
N GLN A 33 -11.21 15.95 -7.25
CA GLN A 33 -11.27 15.26 -5.96
C GLN A 33 -10.00 14.44 -5.70
N ILE A 34 -9.49 13.69 -6.69
CA ILE A 34 -8.25 12.91 -6.56
C ILE A 34 -7.05 13.82 -6.26
N LEU A 35 -6.96 14.97 -6.91
CA LEU A 35 -5.88 15.94 -6.67
C LEU A 35 -6.06 16.76 -5.38
N GLY A 36 -7.21 16.64 -4.70
CA GLY A 36 -7.54 17.46 -3.53
C GLY A 36 -7.63 18.96 -3.84
N ALA A 37 -8.01 19.32 -5.07
CA ALA A 37 -8.06 20.71 -5.52
C ALA A 37 -9.39 21.40 -5.12
N ALA A 38 -9.33 22.70 -4.81
CA ALA A 38 -10.52 23.47 -4.43
C ALA A 38 -11.48 23.74 -5.61
N ALA A 39 -10.96 23.73 -6.83
CA ALA A 39 -11.70 23.90 -8.08
C ALA A 39 -11.11 22.96 -9.14
N VAL A 40 -11.88 22.71 -10.20
CA VAL A 40 -11.39 21.90 -11.33
C VAL A 40 -10.11 22.56 -11.88
N PRO A 41 -8.97 21.84 -11.87
CA PRO A 41 -7.71 22.38 -12.34
C PRO A 41 -7.73 22.58 -13.86
N GLU A 42 -6.90 23.49 -14.35
CA GLU A 42 -6.60 23.58 -15.78
C GLU A 42 -5.66 22.44 -16.19
N PRO A 43 -5.86 21.80 -17.36
CA PRO A 43 -4.98 20.76 -17.84
C PRO A 43 -3.59 21.32 -18.20
N SER A 44 -2.53 20.55 -17.95
CA SER A 44 -1.16 20.93 -18.37
C SER A 44 -0.93 20.72 -19.86
N ARG A 45 -1.64 19.76 -20.45
CA ARG A 45 -1.66 19.43 -21.88
C ARG A 45 -3.10 19.07 -22.26
N GLN A 46 -3.52 19.47 -23.45
CA GLN A 46 -4.82 19.11 -24.02
C GLN A 46 -4.68 18.85 -25.52
N GLU A 47 -5.20 17.72 -25.97
CA GLU A 47 -5.19 17.30 -27.37
C GLU A 47 -6.60 16.86 -27.77
N GLY A 48 -7.28 17.74 -28.49
CA GLY A 48 -8.71 17.55 -28.78
C GLY A 48 -9.51 17.48 -27.47
N ALA A 49 -10.11 16.31 -27.22
CA ALA A 49 -10.91 16.04 -26.03
C ALA A 49 -10.13 15.33 -24.91
N VAL A 50 -8.87 14.96 -25.14
CA VAL A 50 -8.00 14.34 -24.13
C VAL A 50 -7.31 15.43 -23.33
N CYS A 51 -7.35 15.30 -22.00
CA CYS A 51 -6.79 16.27 -21.06
C CYS A 51 -5.85 15.59 -20.07
N TRP A 52 -4.69 16.19 -19.82
CA TRP A 52 -3.71 15.68 -18.85
C TRP A 52 -3.59 16.64 -17.67
N TYR A 53 -3.62 16.05 -16.48
CA TYR A 53 -3.46 16.78 -15.22
C TYR A 53 -2.25 16.21 -14.48
N PRO A 54 -1.25 17.03 -14.14
CA PRO A 54 -0.07 16.56 -13.45
C PRO A 54 -0.41 16.25 -11.99
N TRP A 55 0.11 15.13 -11.48
CA TRP A 55 -0.05 14.72 -10.09
C TRP A 55 1.30 14.24 -9.53
N THR A 56 1.71 14.84 -8.42
CA THR A 56 2.88 14.37 -7.68
C THR A 56 2.40 13.49 -6.54
N ILE A 57 2.69 12.19 -6.62
CA ILE A 57 2.54 11.29 -5.49
C ILE A 57 3.76 11.50 -4.61
N ASN A 58 3.52 11.86 -3.35
CA ASN A 58 4.57 12.10 -2.37
C ASN A 58 4.12 11.54 -1.03
N ASN A 59 4.40 10.26 -0.80
CA ASN A 59 3.95 9.54 0.39
C ASN A 59 5.13 9.22 1.33
N LYS A 60 4.87 8.39 2.34
CA LYS A 60 5.85 8.03 3.39
C LYS A 60 7.07 7.26 2.87
N TYR A 61 6.97 6.68 1.67
CA TYR A 61 7.90 5.69 1.12
C TYR A 61 8.59 6.18 -0.14
N TYR A 62 7.86 6.84 -1.04
CA TYR A 62 8.40 7.27 -2.34
C TYR A 62 7.80 8.59 -2.82
N THR A 63 8.43 9.16 -3.85
CA THR A 63 7.87 10.21 -4.72
C THR A 63 7.74 9.72 -6.15
N ALA A 64 6.68 10.07 -6.86
CA ALA A 64 6.48 9.74 -8.27
C ALA A 64 5.75 10.87 -9.00
N GLN A 65 6.11 11.09 -10.27
CA GLN A 65 5.44 12.05 -11.14
C GLN A 65 4.46 11.30 -12.06
N VAL A 66 3.17 11.47 -11.81
CA VAL A 66 2.10 10.78 -12.52
C VAL A 66 1.24 11.81 -13.25
N SER A 67 0.53 11.41 -14.30
CA SER A 67 -0.52 12.24 -14.88
C SER A 67 -1.89 11.55 -14.79
N LEU A 68 -2.92 12.30 -14.43
CA LEU A 68 -4.30 11.86 -14.66
C LEU A 68 -4.67 12.23 -16.10
N CYS A 69 -4.85 11.22 -16.95
CA CYS A 69 -5.16 11.37 -18.36
C CYS A 69 -6.66 11.09 -18.57
N VAL A 70 -7.45 12.13 -18.80
CA VAL A 70 -8.89 12.01 -19.07
C VAL A 70 -9.09 11.68 -20.55
N VAL A 71 -9.61 10.49 -20.84
CA VAL A 71 -9.85 9.99 -22.19
C VAL A 71 -11.34 9.65 -22.36
N PRO A 72 -12.13 10.48 -23.09
CA PRO A 72 -13.59 10.31 -23.14
C PRO A 72 -14.09 9.04 -23.88
N ASN A 73 -13.29 8.45 -24.77
CA ASN A 73 -13.66 7.22 -25.47
C ASN A 73 -12.41 6.48 -25.97
N THR A 74 -12.58 5.18 -26.22
CA THR A 74 -11.48 4.28 -26.62
C THR A 74 -10.80 4.65 -27.93
N HIS A 75 -11.49 5.35 -28.85
CA HIS A 75 -10.88 5.78 -30.12
C HIS A 75 -9.84 6.89 -29.96
N LEU A 76 -9.80 7.54 -28.79
CA LEU A 76 -8.82 8.58 -28.47
C LEU A 76 -7.57 8.01 -27.78
N VAL A 77 -7.53 6.71 -27.49
CA VAL A 77 -6.36 6.05 -26.93
C VAL A 77 -5.32 5.90 -28.04
N THR A 78 -4.28 6.73 -28.00
CA THR A 78 -3.13 6.65 -28.89
C THR A 78 -2.10 5.65 -28.34
N ALA A 79 -1.12 5.25 -29.15
CA ALA A 79 -0.02 4.41 -28.69
C ALA A 79 0.77 5.06 -27.54
N GLU A 80 1.00 6.39 -27.61
CA GLU A 80 1.63 7.16 -26.53
C GLU A 80 0.85 7.07 -25.21
N ILE A 81 -0.49 7.16 -25.29
CA ILE A 81 -1.34 6.98 -24.10
C ILE A 81 -1.22 5.54 -23.61
N ALA A 82 -1.46 4.55 -24.46
CA ALA A 82 -1.40 3.13 -24.10
C ALA A 82 -0.08 2.75 -23.41
N ASP A 83 1.06 3.18 -23.96
CA ASP A 83 2.40 2.89 -23.41
C ASP A 83 2.65 3.54 -22.03
N SER A 84 1.92 4.60 -21.69
CA SER A 84 2.08 5.32 -20.41
C SER A 84 1.07 4.91 -19.33
N VAL A 85 -0.02 4.20 -19.66
CA VAL A 85 -1.04 3.83 -18.68
C VAL A 85 -0.52 2.76 -17.73
N GLN A 86 -0.61 3.00 -16.43
CA GLN A 86 -0.29 2.02 -15.37
C GLN A 86 -1.44 1.78 -14.39
N ALA A 87 -2.47 2.63 -14.44
CA ALA A 87 -3.70 2.47 -13.69
C ALA A 87 -4.90 2.94 -14.52
N PHE A 88 -6.06 2.33 -14.32
CA PHE A 88 -7.30 2.65 -15.01
C PHE A 88 -8.44 2.87 -14.02
N VAL A 89 -9.08 4.02 -14.13
CA VAL A 89 -10.24 4.41 -13.32
C VAL A 89 -11.39 4.75 -14.25
N VAL A 90 -12.47 3.98 -14.18
CA VAL A 90 -13.65 4.16 -15.01
C VAL A 90 -14.89 4.38 -14.17
N TRP A 91 -15.63 5.43 -14.48
CA TRP A 91 -16.92 5.70 -13.86
C TRP A 91 -18.06 5.08 -14.68
N PHE A 92 -19.04 4.47 -14.02
CA PHE A 92 -20.27 3.95 -14.63
C PHE A 92 -21.52 4.37 -13.85
N ASP A 93 -22.65 4.48 -14.56
CA ASP A 93 -23.94 4.81 -13.95
C ASP A 93 -24.71 3.54 -13.57
N SER A 94 -24.76 3.22 -12.28
CA SER A 94 -25.53 2.10 -11.72
C SER A 94 -27.05 2.26 -11.86
N THR A 95 -27.53 3.48 -12.12
CA THR A 95 -28.94 3.81 -12.33
C THR A 95 -29.39 3.62 -13.77
N THR A 96 -28.54 3.05 -14.62
CA THR A 96 -28.86 2.71 -16.01
C THR A 96 -28.65 1.23 -16.29
N GLU A 97 -29.54 0.63 -17.09
CA GLU A 97 -29.44 -0.78 -17.49
C GLU A 97 -28.13 -1.07 -18.24
N ALA A 98 -27.69 -0.12 -19.06
CA ALA A 98 -26.46 -0.23 -19.85
C ALA A 98 -25.19 0.19 -19.07
N GLY A 99 -25.26 0.42 -17.76
CA GLY A 99 -24.16 0.98 -16.98
C GLY A 99 -22.87 0.17 -17.09
N LEU A 100 -22.92 -1.13 -16.77
CA LEU A 100 -21.78 -2.04 -16.90
C LEU A 100 -21.45 -2.37 -18.36
N ASP A 101 -22.46 -2.51 -19.23
CA ASP A 101 -22.27 -2.79 -20.66
C ASP A 101 -21.47 -1.67 -21.36
N SER A 102 -21.63 -0.43 -20.89
CA SER A 102 -20.92 0.73 -21.44
C SER A 102 -19.42 0.71 -21.12
N VAL A 103 -18.99 -0.09 -20.13
CA VAL A 103 -17.57 -0.32 -19.82
C VAL A 103 -16.93 -1.32 -20.78
N ALA A 104 -17.71 -2.21 -21.41
CA ALA A 104 -17.21 -3.30 -22.24
C ALA A 104 -16.20 -2.88 -23.35
N PRO A 105 -16.37 -1.75 -24.06
CA PRO A 105 -15.39 -1.31 -25.05
C PRO A 105 -13.99 -1.07 -24.48
N TRP A 106 -13.87 -0.73 -23.19
CA TRP A 106 -12.60 -0.50 -22.50
C TRP A 106 -11.87 -1.77 -22.13
N LEU A 107 -12.56 -2.92 -22.06
CA LEU A 107 -11.94 -4.20 -21.68
C LEU A 107 -10.82 -4.58 -22.65
N ALA A 108 -11.00 -4.39 -23.96
CA ALA A 108 -9.96 -4.66 -24.95
C ALA A 108 -8.73 -3.75 -24.77
N VAL A 109 -8.94 -2.49 -24.36
CA VAL A 109 -7.83 -1.55 -24.06
C VAL A 109 -7.09 -1.99 -22.81
N VAL A 110 -7.83 -2.40 -21.77
CA VAL A 110 -7.26 -2.89 -20.51
C VAL A 110 -6.49 -4.19 -20.70
N GLU A 111 -6.97 -5.10 -21.55
CA GLU A 111 -6.26 -6.34 -21.87
C GLU A 111 -4.93 -6.09 -22.62
N ASP A 112 -4.90 -5.10 -23.51
CA ASP A 112 -3.70 -4.73 -24.29
C ASP A 112 -2.66 -4.00 -23.44
N VAL A 113 -3.11 -3.04 -22.63
CA VAL A 113 -2.26 -2.21 -21.76
C VAL A 113 -1.84 -2.95 -20.48
N ALA A 114 -2.71 -3.80 -19.94
CA ALA A 114 -2.55 -4.50 -18.67
C ALA A 114 -2.12 -3.63 -17.47
N PRO A 115 -2.91 -2.60 -17.08
CA PRO A 115 -2.62 -1.78 -15.90
C PRO A 115 -2.69 -2.61 -14.60
N GLU A 116 -1.83 -2.28 -13.62
CA GLU A 116 -1.79 -3.00 -12.33
C GLU A 116 -2.98 -2.66 -11.41
N VAL A 117 -3.54 -1.45 -11.55
CA VAL A 117 -4.68 -0.98 -10.77
C VAL A 117 -5.87 -0.74 -11.68
N LEU A 118 -6.97 -1.46 -11.43
CA LEU A 118 -8.23 -1.33 -12.15
C LEU A 118 -9.33 -0.95 -11.16
N THR A 119 -9.94 0.22 -11.33
CA THR A 119 -10.98 0.72 -10.41
C THR A 119 -12.26 1.05 -11.18
N LEU A 120 -13.35 0.37 -10.83
CA LEU A 120 -14.69 0.66 -11.29
C LEU A 120 -15.38 1.56 -10.26
N VAL A 121 -15.76 2.75 -10.67
CA VAL A 121 -16.30 3.80 -9.80
C VAL A 121 -17.76 4.04 -10.15
N CYS A 122 -18.61 4.23 -9.13
CA CYS A 122 -19.97 4.74 -9.30
C CYS A 122 -20.32 5.69 -8.17
N GLU A 123 -21.40 6.46 -8.32
CA GLU A 123 -21.93 7.24 -7.19
C GLU A 123 -22.27 6.31 -6.01
N ARG A 124 -23.09 5.28 -6.26
CA ARG A 124 -23.43 4.23 -5.31
C ARG A 124 -24.09 3.06 -6.03
N VAL A 125 -24.12 1.89 -5.41
CA VAL A 125 -24.97 0.77 -5.84
C VAL A 125 -26.05 0.51 -4.79
N CYS A 126 -27.24 0.11 -5.23
CA CYS A 126 -28.34 -0.21 -4.34
C CYS A 126 -29.08 -1.44 -4.87
N ASP A 127 -29.50 -2.32 -3.97
CA ASP A 127 -30.24 -3.54 -4.34
C ASP A 127 -31.70 -3.26 -4.71
N SER A 128 -32.20 -2.04 -4.45
CA SER A 128 -33.57 -1.65 -4.77
C SER A 128 -33.63 -0.38 -5.62
N GLY A 129 -34.31 -0.46 -6.76
CA GLY A 129 -34.59 0.70 -7.62
C GLY A 129 -33.48 1.09 -8.60
N PHE A 130 -32.29 0.49 -8.52
CA PHE A 130 -31.22 0.66 -9.50
C PHE A 130 -31.19 -0.53 -10.46
N TRP A 131 -30.58 -0.34 -11.64
CA TRP A 131 -30.49 -1.42 -12.63
C TRP A 131 -29.31 -2.35 -12.37
N VAL A 132 -28.24 -1.82 -11.77
CA VAL A 132 -27.08 -2.59 -11.36
C VAL A 132 -27.07 -2.70 -9.84
N SER A 133 -27.30 -3.89 -9.32
CA SER A 133 -27.21 -4.19 -7.89
C SER A 133 -25.75 -4.24 -7.42
N ARG A 134 -25.53 -4.20 -6.10
CA ARG A 134 -24.18 -4.33 -5.53
C ARG A 134 -23.56 -5.68 -5.89
N GLN A 135 -24.35 -6.75 -5.79
CA GLN A 135 -23.91 -8.09 -6.17
C GLN A 135 -23.47 -8.16 -7.64
N GLN A 136 -24.25 -7.60 -8.57
CA GLN A 136 -23.92 -7.61 -10.00
C GLN A 136 -22.63 -6.84 -10.29
N ALA A 137 -22.45 -5.66 -9.69
CA ALA A 137 -21.23 -4.88 -9.85
C ALA A 137 -20.01 -5.62 -9.27
N GLN A 138 -20.14 -6.25 -8.10
CA GLN A 138 -19.06 -7.03 -7.49
C GLN A 138 -18.68 -8.26 -8.30
N GLU A 139 -19.67 -9.03 -8.79
CA GLU A 139 -19.41 -10.19 -9.66
C GLU A 139 -18.73 -9.76 -10.96
N TRP A 140 -19.16 -8.64 -11.55
CA TRP A 140 -18.53 -8.06 -12.74
C TRP A 140 -17.07 -7.67 -12.45
N CYS A 141 -16.82 -6.98 -11.33
CA CYS A 141 -15.49 -6.58 -10.91
C CYS A 141 -14.56 -7.79 -10.72
N LEU A 142 -15.01 -8.82 -10.01
CA LEU A 142 -14.24 -10.06 -9.82
C LEU A 142 -13.92 -10.75 -11.14
N SER A 143 -14.85 -10.75 -12.10
CA SER A 143 -14.64 -11.41 -13.40
C SER A 143 -13.63 -10.68 -14.30
N HIS A 144 -13.44 -9.38 -14.13
CA HIS A 144 -12.54 -8.55 -14.96
C HIS A 144 -11.32 -8.01 -14.19
N GLY A 145 -11.17 -8.35 -12.90
CA GLY A 145 -10.05 -7.89 -12.07
C GLY A 145 -10.15 -6.44 -11.58
N PHE A 146 -11.34 -5.84 -11.62
CA PHE A 146 -11.56 -4.49 -11.09
C PHE A 146 -11.85 -4.51 -9.60
N GLU A 147 -11.54 -3.41 -8.94
CA GLU A 147 -12.06 -3.07 -7.61
C GLU A 147 -13.27 -2.14 -7.75
N LEU A 148 -14.38 -2.46 -7.08
CA LEU A 148 -15.55 -1.57 -7.00
C LEU A 148 -15.33 -0.51 -5.93
N VAL A 149 -15.49 0.77 -6.29
CA VAL A 149 -15.47 1.90 -5.35
C VAL A 149 -16.74 2.75 -5.50
N GLU A 150 -17.56 2.74 -4.46
CA GLU A 150 -18.71 3.65 -4.33
C GLU A 150 -18.23 5.01 -3.81
N LEU A 151 -18.57 6.11 -4.50
CA LEU A 151 -18.24 7.47 -4.07
C LEU A 151 -19.04 7.90 -2.83
N ASN A 152 -20.26 7.41 -2.72
CA ASN A 152 -21.21 7.73 -1.66
C ASN A 152 -22.03 6.48 -1.27
N PRO A 153 -21.37 5.46 -0.69
CA PRO A 153 -22.02 4.20 -0.30
C PRO A 153 -23.15 4.44 0.70
N GLU A 154 -24.16 3.56 0.69
CA GLU A 154 -25.25 3.59 1.67
C GLU A 154 -24.82 3.07 3.03
N ASP A 155 -24.06 1.98 3.01
CA ASP A 155 -23.51 1.34 4.19
C ASP A 155 -22.08 1.80 4.35
N LEU A 156 -21.83 2.62 5.37
CA LEU A 156 -20.47 2.98 5.76
C LEU A 156 -19.87 1.84 6.59
N PRO A 157 -18.56 1.61 6.48
CA PRO A 157 -17.87 0.70 7.38
C PRO A 157 -18.06 1.14 8.84
N ASP A 158 -18.04 0.18 9.75
CA ASP A 158 -18.17 0.45 11.18
C ASP A 158 -16.94 1.25 11.66
N GLU A 159 -17.15 2.46 12.18
CA GLU A 159 -16.06 3.30 12.69
C GLU A 159 -15.44 2.70 13.97
N ASP A 160 -16.16 1.79 14.66
CA ASP A 160 -15.66 1.07 15.83
C ASP A 160 -14.77 -0.14 15.46
N ASP A 161 -14.68 -0.52 14.17
CA ASP A 161 -13.71 -1.53 13.73
C ASP A 161 -12.28 -0.99 13.88
N ASP A 162 -11.34 -1.82 14.34
CA ASP A 162 -9.93 -1.42 14.51
C ASP A 162 -9.26 -0.98 13.18
N PHE A 163 -9.82 -1.42 12.04
CA PHE A 163 -9.34 -1.11 10.70
C PHE A 163 -10.51 -0.86 9.74
N PRO A 164 -11.19 0.30 9.86
CA PRO A 164 -12.33 0.59 9.02
C PRO A 164 -11.87 0.72 7.57
N GLU A 165 -12.59 0.04 6.66
CA GLU A 165 -12.31 0.14 5.24
C GLU A 165 -12.50 1.59 4.76
N SER A 166 -11.65 2.04 3.84
CA SER A 166 -11.85 3.36 3.23
C SER A 166 -12.83 3.25 2.05
N THR A 167 -13.64 4.29 1.86
CA THR A 167 -14.59 4.38 0.75
C THR A 167 -14.35 5.64 -0.09
N GLY A 168 -15.05 5.75 -1.22
CA GLY A 168 -15.01 6.89 -2.12
C GLY A 168 -13.62 7.29 -2.61
N VAL A 169 -13.40 8.59 -2.84
CA VAL A 169 -12.13 9.09 -3.41
C VAL A 169 -10.94 8.77 -2.54
N LYS A 170 -11.11 8.70 -1.21
CA LYS A 170 -10.05 8.27 -0.28
C LYS A 170 -9.54 6.87 -0.66
N ARG A 171 -10.44 5.94 -1.00
CA ARG A 171 -10.07 4.59 -1.42
C ARG A 171 -9.34 4.58 -2.76
N ILE A 172 -9.82 5.35 -3.74
CA ILE A 172 -9.16 5.50 -5.05
C ILE A 172 -7.73 6.01 -4.86
N VAL A 173 -7.54 7.07 -4.09
CA VAL A 173 -6.23 7.66 -3.83
C VAL A 173 -5.32 6.67 -3.11
N GLN A 174 -5.83 5.85 -2.17
CA GLN A 174 -5.06 4.80 -1.51
C GLN A 174 -4.60 3.72 -2.48
N ALA A 175 -5.47 3.23 -3.36
CA ALA A 175 -5.10 2.24 -4.38
C ALA A 175 -4.00 2.79 -5.31
N LEU A 176 -4.15 4.03 -5.78
CA LEU A 176 -3.15 4.69 -6.62
C LEU A 176 -1.81 4.95 -5.89
N ASN A 177 -1.84 5.25 -4.58
CA ASN A 177 -0.63 5.39 -3.76
C ASN A 177 0.07 4.06 -3.50
N ALA A 178 -0.66 2.94 -3.53
CA ALA A 178 -0.10 1.60 -3.35
C ALA A 178 0.51 1.03 -4.63
N ASN A 179 0.27 1.66 -5.79
CA ASN A 179 0.77 1.21 -7.07
C ASN A 179 2.31 1.32 -7.21
N MET A 180 2.90 0.42 -8.01
CA MET A 180 4.32 0.43 -8.34
C MET A 180 4.61 1.27 -9.58
N TRP A 181 4.57 2.61 -9.45
CA TRP A 181 4.88 3.53 -10.54
C TRP A 181 6.30 3.36 -11.11
N SER A 182 6.42 3.28 -12.44
CA SER A 182 7.70 3.05 -13.13
C SER A 182 8.79 4.09 -12.84
N ASN A 183 8.38 5.31 -12.46
CA ASN A 183 9.28 6.41 -12.14
C ASN A 183 9.32 6.77 -10.65
N MET A 184 8.94 5.83 -9.76
CA MET A 184 9.01 6.10 -8.32
C MET A 184 10.45 6.19 -7.81
N GLU A 185 10.71 7.14 -6.93
CA GLU A 185 11.96 7.33 -6.21
C GLU A 185 11.74 7.08 -4.72
N MET A 186 12.38 6.05 -4.16
CA MET A 186 12.28 5.72 -2.73
C MET A 186 12.97 6.77 -1.87
N LYS A 187 12.39 7.08 -0.71
CA LYS A 187 12.96 7.99 0.28
C LYS A 187 13.97 7.25 1.18
N ASP A 188 15.19 7.78 1.25
CA ASP A 188 16.33 7.12 1.90
C ASP A 188 16.22 6.94 3.43
N GLU A 189 15.39 7.73 4.13
CA GLU A 189 15.37 7.76 5.61
C GLU A 189 14.89 6.47 6.29
N ARG A 190 14.43 5.46 5.53
CA ARG A 190 14.07 4.11 6.05
C ARG A 190 14.71 2.93 5.33
N ALA A 191 15.68 3.16 4.44
CA ALA A 191 16.33 2.07 3.69
C ALA A 191 17.08 1.07 4.59
N GLN A 192 17.41 1.44 5.83
CA GLN A 192 18.05 0.55 6.82
C GLN A 192 17.07 -0.39 7.54
N CYS A 193 15.79 -0.05 7.65
CA CYS A 193 14.78 -0.84 8.37
C CYS A 193 14.21 -2.00 7.50
N PHE A 194 14.28 -1.87 6.17
CA PHE A 194 13.73 -2.82 5.20
C PHE A 194 14.80 -3.58 4.38
N GLY A 195 16.00 -3.79 4.92
CA GLY A 195 17.10 -4.47 4.20
C GLY A 195 16.73 -5.82 3.55
N LEU A 196 15.69 -6.50 4.08
CA LEU A 196 15.12 -7.72 3.52
C LEU A 196 14.25 -7.48 2.26
N MET A 197 13.47 -6.39 2.19
CA MET A 197 12.61 -6.09 1.03
C MET A 197 13.42 -5.54 -0.15
N SER A 198 14.46 -4.74 0.12
CA SER A 198 15.38 -4.26 -0.92
C SER A 198 16.02 -5.43 -1.71
N SER A 199 16.34 -6.52 -1.01
CA SER A 199 16.87 -7.75 -1.62
C SER A 199 15.84 -8.51 -2.48
N LEU A 200 14.55 -8.45 -2.14
CA LEU A 200 13.47 -9.08 -2.91
C LEU A 200 13.15 -8.30 -4.20
N VAL A 201 13.20 -6.97 -4.13
CA VAL A 201 13.00 -6.09 -5.30
C VAL A 201 14.21 -6.16 -6.24
N ALA A 202 15.44 -6.19 -5.71
CA ALA A 202 16.65 -6.40 -6.49
C ALA A 202 16.69 -7.78 -7.20
N SER A 203 16.06 -8.80 -6.61
CA SER A 203 15.97 -10.14 -7.19
C SER A 203 14.98 -10.25 -8.36
N ARG A 204 14.04 -9.31 -8.53
CA ARG A 204 13.11 -9.31 -9.67
C ARG A 204 13.72 -8.72 -10.94
N HIS A 205 14.70 -7.83 -10.82
CA HIS A 205 15.40 -7.22 -11.95
C HIS A 205 16.67 -7.97 -12.40
N SER A 206 17.07 -9.06 -11.73
CA SER A 206 18.30 -9.81 -12.07
C SER A 206 18.07 -11.06 -12.93
N SER A 207 16.85 -11.32 -13.40
CA SER A 207 16.55 -12.45 -14.28
C SER A 207 16.87 -12.16 -15.76
N SER A 208 18.10 -11.71 -16.01
CA SER A 208 18.74 -11.78 -17.31
C SER A 208 20.20 -12.23 -17.13
N CYS A 209 20.39 -13.54 -17.30
CA CYS A 209 21.60 -14.25 -17.72
C CYS A 209 22.95 -13.52 -17.55
N THR A 210 23.87 -14.05 -16.74
CA THR A 210 25.16 -14.63 -17.19
C THR A 210 25.86 -15.33 -16.04
N SER A 211 26.14 -16.61 -16.22
CA SER A 211 27.02 -17.42 -15.38
C SER A 211 28.47 -16.95 -15.49
N GLN A 212 29.17 -16.76 -14.37
CA GLN A 212 30.59 -17.12 -14.22
C GLN A 212 31.10 -16.93 -12.78
N ASP A 213 31.33 -18.08 -12.15
CA ASP A 213 32.44 -18.49 -11.27
C ASP A 213 33.42 -17.49 -10.61
N THR A 214 33.81 -17.96 -9.40
CA THR A 214 35.13 -17.92 -8.73
C THR A 214 35.52 -16.80 -7.73
N GLN A 215 35.62 -17.26 -6.47
CA GLN A 215 36.79 -17.22 -5.56
C GLN A 215 37.07 -16.00 -4.64
N SER A 216 36.77 -16.24 -3.35
CA SER A 216 37.75 -16.39 -2.24
C SER A 216 38.34 -15.16 -1.52
N LEU A 217 38.40 -15.31 -0.18
CA LEU A 217 39.29 -14.67 0.83
C LEU A 217 38.80 -13.29 1.35
N GLN A 218 38.89 -12.89 2.62
CA GLN A 218 39.36 -13.46 3.89
C GLN A 218 38.98 -12.42 4.99
N GLN A 219 38.66 -12.87 6.20
CA GLN A 219 38.71 -12.02 7.41
C GLN A 219 40.15 -11.55 7.69
N PRO A 220 40.32 -10.51 8.51
CA PRO A 220 40.91 -10.80 9.84
C PRO A 220 40.33 -10.00 11.03
N GLY A 221 40.38 -10.63 12.22
CA GLY A 221 40.41 -9.98 13.55
C GLY A 221 41.69 -9.15 13.74
N GLU A 222 42.00 -8.52 14.87
CA GLU A 222 41.71 -8.76 16.29
C GLU A 222 42.10 -7.47 17.08
N ASP A 223 41.84 -7.47 18.39
CA ASP A 223 42.47 -6.66 19.46
C ASP A 223 41.96 -5.24 19.81
N THR A 224 41.92 -4.76 21.07
CA THR A 224 41.94 -5.29 22.46
C THR A 224 41.91 -4.08 23.44
N HIS A 225 41.27 -4.25 24.62
CA HIS A 225 41.41 -3.52 25.93
C HIS A 225 40.85 -2.09 26.20
N GLY A 226 40.11 -1.98 27.32
CA GLY A 226 40.22 -0.83 28.27
C GLY A 226 38.94 -0.35 29.00
N SER A 227 38.67 -0.83 30.22
CA SER A 227 37.64 -0.37 31.20
C SER A 227 38.16 0.82 32.06
N PRO A 228 37.49 1.37 33.12
CA PRO A 228 36.06 1.57 33.47
C PRO A 228 35.72 3.01 33.97
N GLY A 229 34.41 3.31 34.12
CA GLY A 229 33.88 4.03 35.30
C GLY A 229 33.18 5.39 35.06
N HIS A 230 31.89 5.49 35.38
CA HIS A 230 31.43 6.09 36.65
C HIS A 230 29.90 5.99 36.81
N SER A 231 29.53 5.63 38.05
CA SER A 231 28.17 5.58 38.58
C SER A 231 27.46 6.92 38.55
N ARG A 232 26.16 6.91 38.22
CA ARG A 232 25.16 7.65 39.02
C ARG A 232 23.76 7.07 38.87
N THR A 233 23.39 6.33 39.89
CA THR A 233 22.02 6.02 40.31
C THR A 233 21.30 7.33 40.65
N GLU A 234 20.16 7.59 40.02
CA GLU A 234 19.08 8.34 40.66
C GLU A 234 17.78 7.57 40.47
N ALA A 235 17.19 7.23 41.61
CA ALA A 235 15.91 6.60 41.74
C ALA A 235 14.83 7.69 41.72
N THR A 236 13.84 7.53 40.86
CA THR A 236 12.53 8.14 41.02
C THR A 236 11.49 7.04 40.92
N ALA A 237 10.84 6.79 42.05
CA ALA A 237 9.82 5.79 42.22
C ALA A 237 8.45 6.35 41.84
N ASN A 238 7.58 5.41 41.46
CA ASN A 238 6.11 5.45 41.47
C ASN A 238 5.43 5.99 40.21
N SER A 239 4.86 5.09 39.41
CA SER A 239 3.45 4.69 39.55
C SER A 239 3.02 3.87 38.33
N ASN A 240 3.30 2.56 38.29
CA ASN A 240 2.72 1.68 37.24
C ASN A 240 2.51 0.22 37.68
N THR A 241 2.63 -0.08 38.97
CA THR A 241 2.67 -1.46 39.49
C THR A 241 1.31 -2.15 39.67
N GLN A 242 0.22 -1.66 39.07
CA GLN A 242 -1.11 -2.25 39.31
C GLN A 242 -1.86 -2.79 38.08
N ILE A 243 -1.28 -2.74 36.87
CA ILE A 243 -1.87 -3.33 35.66
C ILE A 243 -1.10 -4.53 35.10
N ASP A 244 0.09 -4.82 35.66
CA ASP A 244 0.97 -5.91 35.21
C ASP A 244 0.60 -7.29 35.80
N ALA A 245 -0.53 -7.40 36.51
CA ALA A 245 -0.91 -8.59 37.29
C ALA A 245 -1.94 -9.52 36.60
N LEU A 246 -2.27 -9.27 35.33
CA LEU A 246 -3.21 -10.11 34.55
C LEU A 246 -2.52 -10.87 33.41
N VAL A 247 -1.19 -10.85 33.36
CA VAL A 247 -0.42 -11.52 32.31
C VAL A 247 -0.31 -12.99 32.64
N ASP A 248 -0.84 -13.84 31.75
CA ASP A 248 -0.61 -15.29 31.82
C ASP A 248 0.91 -15.53 31.70
N PRO A 249 1.57 -16.12 32.71
CA PRO A 249 3.01 -16.42 32.69
C PRO A 249 3.45 -17.25 31.47
N MET A 250 2.52 -17.96 30.83
CA MET A 250 2.78 -18.69 29.59
C MET A 250 3.03 -17.76 28.39
N THR A 251 2.45 -16.56 28.36
CA THR A 251 2.57 -15.63 27.23
C THR A 251 3.96 -14.99 27.17
N ASP A 252 4.51 -14.61 28.32
CA ASP A 252 5.86 -14.05 28.41
C ASP A 252 6.94 -15.09 28.07
N MET A 253 6.71 -16.35 28.45
CA MET A 253 7.59 -17.46 28.09
C MET A 253 7.57 -17.74 26.58
N ASP A 254 6.39 -17.70 25.95
CA ASP A 254 6.25 -17.84 24.49
C ASP A 254 6.91 -16.67 23.73
N ILE A 255 6.78 -15.46 24.24
CA ILE A 255 7.42 -14.25 23.71
C ILE A 255 8.95 -14.34 23.78
N GLN A 256 9.49 -14.81 24.92
CA GLN A 256 10.93 -14.99 25.09
C GLN A 256 11.48 -16.08 24.15
N GLU A 257 10.69 -17.12 23.88
CA GLU A 257 11.04 -18.14 22.89
C GLU A 257 11.11 -17.55 21.48
N LEU A 258 10.12 -16.74 21.06
CA LEU A 258 10.16 -16.06 19.75
C LEU A 258 11.42 -15.19 19.58
N ALA A 259 11.76 -14.38 20.57
CA ALA A 259 12.96 -13.53 20.53
C ALA A 259 14.27 -14.34 20.46
N SER A 260 14.28 -15.53 21.06
CA SER A 260 15.43 -16.43 20.99
C SER A 260 15.57 -17.10 19.62
N LEU A 261 14.44 -17.31 18.91
CA LEU A 261 14.41 -17.88 17.57
C LEU A 261 14.75 -16.84 16.49
N THR A 262 14.65 -15.53 16.73
CA THR A 262 15.05 -14.51 15.73
C THR A 262 16.51 -14.08 15.82
N THR A 263 17.16 -14.29 16.97
CA THR A 263 18.52 -13.78 17.25
C THR A 263 19.64 -14.81 17.01
N ARG A 264 19.28 -16.08 16.77
CA ARG A 264 20.24 -17.16 16.51
C ARG A 264 20.34 -17.48 15.02
N ASP A 265 21.52 -17.97 14.63
CA ASP A 265 21.97 -18.25 13.27
C ASP A 265 20.87 -18.83 12.35
N SER A 266 20.88 -18.39 11.09
CA SER A 266 19.81 -18.56 10.11
C SER A 266 19.70 -19.99 9.57
N ASP A 267 19.33 -20.93 10.43
CA ASP A 267 18.99 -22.30 10.04
C ASP A 267 17.49 -22.42 9.71
N VAL A 268 17.17 -23.17 8.66
CA VAL A 268 15.79 -23.38 8.17
C VAL A 268 14.87 -23.95 9.26
N GLU A 269 15.41 -24.81 10.14
CA GLU A 269 14.66 -25.38 11.27
C GLU A 269 14.24 -24.33 12.31
N ASN A 270 14.99 -23.23 12.43
CA ASN A 270 14.70 -22.12 13.34
C ASN A 270 13.50 -21.29 12.81
N PHE A 271 13.43 -21.12 11.49
CA PHE A 271 12.32 -20.45 10.82
C PHE A 271 11.02 -21.25 10.89
N GLU A 272 11.06 -22.57 10.68
CA GLU A 272 9.86 -23.43 10.84
C GLU A 272 9.32 -23.41 12.27
N ARG A 273 10.20 -23.38 13.27
CA ARG A 273 9.81 -23.24 14.69
C ARG A 273 9.19 -21.88 14.99
N LEU A 274 9.71 -20.80 14.41
CA LEU A 274 9.13 -19.46 14.54
C LEU A 274 7.68 -19.42 14.04
N PHE A 275 7.42 -19.98 12.85
CA PHE A 275 6.07 -20.02 12.28
C PHE A 275 5.13 -20.95 13.04
N THR A 276 5.64 -22.08 13.55
CA THR A 276 4.87 -22.98 14.41
C THR A 276 4.47 -22.26 15.70
N LYS A 277 5.40 -21.53 16.32
CA LYS A 277 5.15 -20.78 17.55
C LYS A 277 4.19 -19.61 17.34
N LEU A 278 4.33 -18.87 16.25
CA LEU A 278 3.41 -17.78 15.90
C LEU A 278 1.99 -18.30 15.67
N LYS A 279 1.86 -19.48 15.05
CA LYS A 279 0.57 -20.16 14.87
C LYS A 279 -0.05 -20.56 16.22
N GLU A 280 0.73 -21.16 17.12
CA GLU A 280 0.25 -21.51 18.47
C GLU A 280 -0.25 -20.28 19.24
N MET A 281 0.48 -19.16 19.16
CA MET A 281 0.09 -17.90 19.82
C MET A 281 -1.15 -17.27 19.18
N LYS A 282 -1.32 -17.38 17.86
CA LYS A 282 -2.54 -16.98 17.15
C LYS A 282 -3.74 -17.83 17.58
N ASP A 283 -3.57 -19.14 17.67
CA ASP A 283 -4.64 -20.06 18.08
C ASP A 283 -5.07 -19.78 19.53
N LYS A 284 -4.13 -19.48 20.43
CA LYS A 284 -4.43 -19.01 21.80
C LYS A 284 -5.21 -17.69 21.79
N ALA A 285 -4.79 -16.71 21.01
CA ALA A 285 -5.47 -15.42 20.90
C ALA A 285 -6.92 -15.55 20.39
N SER A 286 -7.20 -16.51 19.51
CA SER A 286 -8.54 -16.76 18.97
C SER A 286 -9.55 -17.20 20.04
N SER A 287 -9.07 -17.79 21.15
CA SER A 287 -9.89 -18.23 22.27
C SER A 287 -10.22 -17.12 23.29
N LEU A 288 -9.59 -15.95 23.17
CA LEU A 288 -9.76 -14.83 24.10
C LEU A 288 -10.90 -13.87 23.67
N PRO A 289 -11.60 -13.23 24.62
CA PRO A 289 -12.50 -12.10 24.36
C PRO A 289 -11.79 -10.92 23.67
N HIS A 290 -12.54 -10.06 22.99
CA HIS A 290 -12.00 -9.00 22.12
C HIS A 290 -10.95 -8.10 22.80
N GLU A 291 -11.25 -7.51 23.96
CA GLU A 291 -10.30 -6.64 24.69
C GLU A 291 -9.00 -7.37 25.07
N GLN A 292 -9.09 -8.62 25.51
CA GLN A 292 -7.91 -9.42 25.88
C GLN A 292 -7.11 -9.88 24.65
N ARG A 293 -7.80 -10.16 23.54
CA ARG A 293 -7.17 -10.48 22.26
C ARG A 293 -6.36 -9.30 21.74
N LYS A 294 -6.87 -8.07 21.90
CA LYS A 294 -6.17 -6.83 21.53
C LYS A 294 -4.87 -6.68 22.31
N LEU A 295 -4.92 -6.80 23.64
CA LEU A 295 -3.73 -6.71 24.49
C LEU A 295 -2.71 -7.83 24.19
N HIS A 296 -3.18 -9.06 23.95
CA HIS A 296 -2.32 -10.16 23.57
C HIS A 296 -1.64 -9.88 22.21
N ALA A 297 -2.39 -9.47 21.18
CA ALA A 297 -1.84 -9.15 19.87
C ALA A 297 -0.81 -8.01 19.94
N GLU A 298 -1.09 -6.95 20.71
CA GLU A 298 -0.16 -5.84 20.94
C GLU A 298 1.18 -6.33 21.53
N LYS A 299 1.13 -7.16 22.58
CA LYS A 299 2.34 -7.72 23.21
C LYS A 299 3.15 -8.57 22.25
N VAL A 300 2.49 -9.44 21.48
CA VAL A 300 3.15 -10.31 20.50
C VAL A 300 3.78 -9.49 19.38
N ALA A 301 3.08 -8.47 18.88
CA ALA A 301 3.59 -7.59 17.84
C ALA A 301 4.81 -6.77 18.32
N LYS A 302 4.72 -6.15 19.51
CA LYS A 302 5.83 -5.40 20.11
C LYS A 302 7.05 -6.29 20.35
N ALA A 303 6.84 -7.50 20.86
CA ALA A 303 7.91 -8.47 21.06
C ALA A 303 8.57 -8.90 19.75
N PHE A 304 7.76 -9.22 18.74
CA PHE A 304 8.26 -9.62 17.42
C PHE A 304 9.03 -8.48 16.74
N TRP A 305 8.54 -7.24 16.85
CA TRP A 305 9.22 -6.06 16.31
C TRP A 305 10.63 -5.88 16.91
N ARG A 306 10.75 -5.96 18.24
CA ARG A 306 12.05 -5.93 18.92
C ARG A 306 12.95 -7.10 18.49
N ALA A 307 12.36 -8.27 18.31
CA ALA A 307 13.06 -9.49 17.97
C ALA A 307 13.70 -9.45 16.57
N ILE A 308 13.14 -8.70 15.63
CA ILE A 308 13.71 -8.49 14.28
C ILE A 308 14.62 -7.26 14.18
N GLY A 309 14.94 -6.62 15.32
CA GLY A 309 15.85 -5.46 15.39
C GLY A 309 15.17 -4.10 15.27
N GLY A 310 13.84 -4.02 15.45
CA GLY A 310 13.11 -2.76 15.54
C GLY A 310 13.36 -2.03 16.85
N ASP A 311 13.49 -0.70 16.80
CA ASP A 311 13.80 0.13 17.96
C ASP A 311 12.56 0.40 18.81
N GLN A 312 12.77 0.57 20.12
CA GLN A 312 11.68 0.78 21.08
C GLN A 312 10.98 2.13 20.89
N ASP A 313 11.73 3.14 20.43
CA ASP A 313 11.21 4.47 20.14
C ASP A 313 10.24 4.48 18.94
N GLU A 314 10.24 3.43 18.09
CA GLU A 314 9.33 3.30 16.95
C GLU A 314 7.93 2.78 17.34
N ILE A 315 7.81 2.19 18.54
CA ILE A 315 6.57 1.59 19.07
C ILE A 315 6.04 2.31 20.32
N ASP A 316 6.83 3.18 20.93
CA ASP A 316 6.43 4.02 22.05
C ASP A 316 5.53 5.17 21.54
N GLY A 317 4.26 5.18 21.98
CA GLY A 317 3.22 6.11 21.50
C GLY A 317 2.14 5.49 20.61
N LEU A 318 2.26 4.21 20.25
CA LEU A 318 1.21 3.46 19.52
C LEU A 318 0.21 2.76 20.45
N SER A 319 0.34 2.90 21.79
CA SER A 319 -0.65 2.33 22.72
C SER A 319 -1.94 3.14 22.62
N SER A 320 -3.05 2.44 22.34
CA SER A 320 -4.40 3.00 22.31
C SER A 320 -4.91 3.32 23.72
N GLU A 321 -4.24 4.23 24.43
CA GLU A 321 -4.73 4.84 25.68
C GLU A 321 -5.36 6.22 25.43
N GLU A 322 -5.79 6.51 24.21
CA GLU A 322 -6.68 7.63 23.90
C GLU A 322 -7.95 7.09 23.27
N ASP A 323 -8.94 6.79 24.11
CA ASP A 323 -10.31 7.34 24.02
C ASP A 323 -11.21 6.62 25.04
N SER A 324 -11.56 7.35 26.10
CA SER A 324 -12.69 7.07 27.01
C SER A 324 -13.46 8.35 27.24
#